data_AF-A0A817LLV6-F1
#
_entry.id   AF-A0A817LLV6-F1
#
_cell.length_a   1.000
_cell.length_b   1.000
_cell.length_c   1.000
_cell.angle_alpha   90.00
_cell.angle_beta   90.00
_cell.angle_gamma   90.00
#
_symmetry.space_group_name_H-M   'P 1'
#
loop_
_entity.id
_entity.type
_entity.pdbx_description
1 polymer ?
#
loop_
_entity_poly.entity_id
_entity_poly.type
_entity_poly.pdbx_seq_one_letter_code
_entity_poly.pdbx_strand_id
1 'polypeptide(L)'
;MALSGAERARRCREKKKAAGLSHKMKQKDRMRKKACLEYIFSLLKSLIPSLDEIIIISDGSSSQFKNQYSIKGLSILANQFSMTLSWHFFATSHGKGEYY
;
A
#
# COMPACT_ATOMS: atom_id res chain seq x y z
N MET A 1 -4.09 -9.80 41.85
CA MET A 1 -2.82 -9.96 41.12
C MET A 1 -2.86 -9.13 39.86
N ALA A 2 -1.85 -8.28 39.60
CA ALA A 2 -1.78 -7.53 38.36
C ALA A 2 -1.41 -8.45 37.18
N LEU A 3 -2.13 -8.34 36.06
CA LEU A 3 -1.83 -9.10 34.84
C LEU A 3 -0.41 -8.82 34.35
N SER A 4 0.23 -9.82 33.76
CA SER A 4 1.52 -9.63 33.09
C SER A 4 1.40 -8.66 31.90
N GLY A 5 2.51 -8.05 31.48
CA GLY A 5 2.55 -7.19 30.29
C GLY A 5 2.07 -7.91 29.03
N ALA A 6 2.41 -9.19 28.88
CA ALA A 6 2.03 -10.03 27.75
C ALA A 6 0.51 -10.27 27.69
N GLU A 7 -0.12 -10.57 28.83
CA GLU A 7 -1.57 -10.80 28.89
C GLU A 7 -2.38 -9.53 28.62
N ARG A 8 -1.90 -8.38 29.11
CA ARG A 8 -2.48 -7.07 28.76
C ARG A 8 -2.43 -6.81 27.26
N ALA A 9 -1.29 -7.08 26.62
CA ALA A 9 -1.14 -6.93 25.18
C ALA A 9 -2.05 -7.88 24.38
N ARG A 10 -2.18 -9.14 24.82
CA ARG A 10 -3.08 -10.13 24.22
C ARG A 10 -4.54 -9.68 24.28
N ARG A 11 -5.05 -9.32 25.47
CA ARG A 11 -6.43 -8.83 25.64
C ARG A 11 -6.71 -7.58 24.80
N CYS A 12 -5.75 -6.67 24.67
CA CYS A 12 -5.88 -5.49 23.82
C CYS A 12 -6.02 -5.87 22.33
N ARG A 13 -5.24 -6.86 21.84
CA ARG A 13 -5.37 -7.37 20.46
C ARG A 13 -6.71 -8.06 20.23
N GLU A 14 -7.18 -8.87 21.16
CA GLU A 14 -8.47 -9.56 21.09
C GLU A 14 -9.64 -8.57 21.08
N LYS A 15 -9.62 -7.54 21.94
CA LYS A 15 -10.61 -6.45 21.91
C LYS A 15 -10.61 -5.71 20.58
N LYS A 16 -9.43 -5.40 20.02
CA LYS A 16 -9.32 -4.74 18.70
C LYS A 16 -9.85 -5.62 17.56
N LYS A 17 -9.66 -6.94 17.64
CA LYS A 17 -10.22 -7.91 16.68
C LYS A 17 -11.75 -8.00 16.81
N ALA A 18 -12.27 -8.17 18.02
CA ALA A 18 -13.71 -8.24 18.29
C ALA A 18 -14.45 -6.96 17.85
N ALA A 19 -13.85 -5.79 18.07
CA ALA A 19 -14.38 -4.51 17.61
C ALA A 19 -14.21 -4.26 16.10
N GLY A 20 -13.58 -5.18 15.35
CA GLY A 20 -13.33 -5.04 13.91
C GLY A 20 -12.38 -3.89 13.53
N LEU A 21 -11.71 -3.27 14.50
CA LEU A 21 -10.88 -2.06 14.33
C LEU A 21 -9.74 -2.31 13.33
N SER A 22 -9.14 -3.51 13.35
CA SER A 22 -8.05 -3.85 12.44
C SER A 22 -8.49 -3.87 10.97
N HIS A 23 -9.69 -4.40 10.68
CA HIS A 23 -10.22 -4.43 9.32
C HIS A 23 -10.59 -3.02 8.85
N LYS A 24 -11.29 -2.25 9.69
CA LYS A 24 -11.71 -0.88 9.41
C LYS A 24 -10.51 0.04 9.13
N MET A 25 -9.44 -0.05 9.93
CA MET A 25 -8.21 0.72 9.70
C MET A 25 -7.54 0.34 8.38
N LYS A 26 -7.36 -0.96 8.09
CA LYS A 26 -6.78 -1.42 6.81
C LYS A 26 -7.59 -0.95 5.61
N GLN A 27 -8.91 -0.96 5.69
CA GLN A 27 -9.78 -0.47 4.61
C GLN A 27 -9.61 1.04 4.43
N LYS A 28 -9.60 1.81 5.52
CA LYS A 28 -9.38 3.26 5.48
C LYS A 28 -8.04 3.61 4.82
N ASP A 29 -6.97 2.89 5.15
CA ASP A 29 -5.64 3.12 4.57
C ASP A 29 -5.62 2.79 3.06
N ARG A 30 -6.28 1.69 2.64
CA ARG A 30 -6.42 1.37 1.21
C ARG A 30 -7.15 2.48 0.44
N MET A 31 -8.24 2.99 0.99
CA MET A 31 -9.02 4.07 0.36
C MET A 31 -8.20 5.36 0.23
N ARG A 32 -7.43 5.72 1.26
CA ARG A 32 -6.55 6.89 1.22
C ARG A 32 -5.46 6.77 0.17
N LYS A 33 -4.80 5.61 0.09
CA LYS A 33 -3.79 5.33 -0.94
C LYS A 33 -4.38 5.46 -2.34
N LYS A 34 -5.56 4.87 -2.56
CA LYS A 34 -6.28 4.97 -3.83
C LYS A 34 -6.57 6.44 -4.20
N ALA A 35 -7.20 7.19 -3.30
CA ALA A 35 -7.57 8.59 -3.56
C ALA A 35 -6.35 9.48 -3.87
N CYS A 36 -5.22 9.26 -3.19
CA CYS A 36 -3.99 9.99 -3.46
C CYS A 36 -3.45 9.68 -4.86
N LEU A 37 -3.41 8.41 -5.26
CA LEU A 37 -2.95 8.02 -6.59
C LEU A 37 -3.89 8.50 -7.69
N GLU A 38 -5.21 8.46 -7.49
CA GLU A 38 -6.20 9.00 -8.45
C GLU A 38 -5.97 10.49 -8.69
N TYR A 39 -5.70 11.26 -7.63
CA TYR A 39 -5.39 12.68 -7.74
C TYR A 39 -4.10 12.92 -8.53
N ILE A 40 -3.02 12.19 -8.21
CA ILE A 40 -1.73 12.31 -8.91
C ILE A 40 -1.90 11.96 -10.39
N PHE A 41 -2.61 10.88 -10.73
CA PHE A 41 -2.77 10.45 -12.12
C PHE A 41 -3.59 11.45 -12.92
N SER A 42 -4.65 12.01 -12.31
CA SER A 42 -5.45 13.06 -12.91
C SER A 42 -4.61 14.31 -13.19
N LEU A 43 -3.78 14.71 -12.22
CA LEU A 43 -2.85 15.83 -12.39
C LEU A 43 -1.86 15.57 -13.53
N LEU A 44 -1.24 14.39 -13.57
CA LEU A 44 -0.28 14.02 -14.60
C LEU A 44 -0.90 14.00 -16.00
N LYS A 45 -2.11 13.45 -16.17
CA LYS A 45 -2.83 13.49 -17.45
C LYS A 45 -3.22 14.92 -17.85
N SER A 46 -3.52 15.80 -16.89
CA SER A 46 -3.81 17.21 -17.19
C SER A 46 -2.57 17.98 -17.67
N LEU A 47 -1.40 17.65 -17.13
CA LEU A 47 -0.13 18.25 -17.49
C LEU A 47 0.45 17.65 -18.78
N ILE A 48 0.24 16.36 -18.99
CA ILE A 48 0.78 15.58 -20.10
C ILE A 48 -0.37 14.73 -20.70
N PRO A 49 -1.18 15.29 -21.61
CA PRO A 49 -2.32 14.58 -22.19
C PRO A 49 -1.92 13.29 -22.94
N SER A 50 -0.71 13.26 -23.50
CA SER A 50 -0.13 12.11 -24.21
C SER A 50 0.55 11.07 -23.31
N LEU A 51 0.40 11.18 -21.99
CA LEU A 51 1.00 10.23 -21.04
C LEU A 51 0.44 8.82 -21.27
N ASP A 52 1.30 7.88 -21.65
CA ASP A 52 0.92 6.51 -22.01
C ASP A 52 1.37 5.48 -20.96
N GLU A 53 2.52 5.71 -20.31
CA GLU A 53 3.07 4.81 -19.29
C GLU A 53 3.44 5.55 -18.00
N ILE A 54 3.14 4.91 -16.86
CA ILE A 54 3.64 5.31 -15.54
C ILE A 54 4.46 4.16 -14.95
N ILE A 55 5.67 4.49 -14.48
CA ILE A 55 6.54 3.55 -13.76
C ILE A 55 6.52 3.91 -12.28
N ILE A 56 6.01 3.01 -11.44
CA ILE A 56 6.01 3.14 -9.99
C ILE A 56 7.14 2.29 -9.43
N ILE A 57 7.94 2.89 -8.56
CA ILE A 57 9.00 2.19 -7.82
C ILE A 57 8.69 2.34 -6.33
N SER A 58 8.67 1.22 -5.60
CA SER A 58 8.46 1.24 -4.14
C SER A 58 9.49 0.40 -3.40
N ASP A 59 9.93 0.86 -2.23
CA ASP A 59 10.67 0.04 -1.29
C ASP A 59 9.76 -1.05 -0.72
N GLY A 60 10.08 -2.31 -0.99
CA GLY A 60 9.29 -3.42 -0.49
C GLY A 60 9.66 -3.73 0.96
N SER A 61 8.63 -3.86 1.81
CA SER A 61 8.75 -4.71 2.98
C SER A 61 9.15 -6.12 2.53
N SER A 62 10.10 -6.75 3.24
CA SER A 62 10.52 -8.15 3.01
C SER A 62 9.35 -9.16 3.06
N SER A 63 8.16 -8.72 3.50
CA SER A 63 6.89 -9.43 3.33
C SER A 63 6.28 -9.22 1.93
N GLN A 64 6.81 -9.94 0.92
CA GLN A 64 6.28 -9.97 -0.46
C GLN A 64 4.75 -10.19 -0.54
N PHE A 65 4.16 -10.94 0.41
CA PHE A 65 2.72 -11.17 0.47
C PHE A 65 1.86 -9.91 0.73
N LYS A 66 2.42 -8.86 1.35
CA LYS A 66 1.67 -7.61 1.59
C LYS A 66 1.57 -6.73 0.33
N ASN A 67 2.41 -7.00 -0.67
CA ASN A 67 2.49 -6.25 -1.92
C ASN A 67 1.35 -6.57 -2.90
N GLN A 68 0.69 -7.73 -2.78
CA GLN A 68 -0.44 -8.12 -3.64
C GLN A 68 -1.61 -7.11 -3.62
N TYR A 69 -1.84 -6.44 -2.49
CA TYR A 69 -2.92 -5.47 -2.35
C TYR A 69 -2.62 -4.17 -3.10
N SER A 70 -1.33 -3.82 -3.24
CA SER A 70 -0.89 -2.71 -4.07
C SER A 70 -1.15 -3.02 -5.54
N ILE A 71 -0.78 -4.22 -6.02
CA ILE A 71 -1.01 -4.65 -7.42
C ILE A 71 -2.47 -4.48 -7.82
N LYS A 72 -3.41 -5.02 -7.03
CA LYS A 72 -4.84 -4.92 -7.36
C LYS A 72 -5.32 -3.46 -7.48
N GLY A 73 -4.86 -2.59 -6.58
CA GLY A 73 -5.21 -1.17 -6.64
C GLY A 73 -4.65 -0.48 -7.87
N LEU A 74 -3.39 -0.79 -8.19
CA LEU A 74 -2.68 -0.28 -9.35
C LEU A 74 -3.31 -0.73 -10.68
N SER A 75 -3.72 -2.00 -10.81
CA SER A 75 -4.42 -2.49 -12.01
C SER A 75 -5.76 -1.81 -12.24
N ILE A 76 -6.52 -1.53 -11.17
CA ILE A 76 -7.78 -0.78 -11.28
C ILE A 76 -7.51 0.63 -11.81
N LEU A 77 -6.47 1.30 -11.30
CA LEU A 77 -6.09 2.63 -11.75
C LEU A 77 -5.61 2.65 -13.20
N ALA A 78 -4.78 1.69 -13.61
CA ALA A 78 -4.32 1.56 -14.98
C ALA A 78 -5.50 1.48 -15.97
N ASN A 79 -6.51 0.68 -15.63
CA ASN A 79 -7.74 0.56 -16.42
C ASN A 79 -8.59 1.84 -16.38
N GLN A 80 -8.70 2.50 -15.22
CA GLN A 80 -9.50 3.74 -15.09
C GLN A 80 -8.93 4.90 -15.93
N PHE A 81 -7.61 4.98 -16.06
CA PHE A 81 -6.95 6.07 -16.78
C PHE A 81 -6.47 5.69 -18.18
N SER A 82 -6.83 4.48 -18.66
CA SER A 82 -6.42 3.92 -19.96
C SER A 82 -4.92 4.12 -20.22
N MET A 83 -4.09 3.66 -19.30
CA MET A 83 -2.63 3.81 -19.36
C MET A 83 -1.93 2.50 -18.98
N THR A 84 -0.71 2.34 -19.49
CA THR A 84 0.18 1.27 -19.07
C THR A 84 0.79 1.62 -17.71
N LEU A 85 0.82 0.65 -16.80
CA LEU A 85 1.36 0.84 -15.46
C LEU A 85 2.34 -0.27 -15.12
N SER A 86 3.60 0.13 -14.96
CA SER A 86 4.70 -0.75 -14.57
C SER A 86 5.00 -0.54 -13.09
N TRP A 87 5.08 -1.63 -12.31
CA TRP A 87 5.41 -1.55 -10.89
C TRP A 87 6.65 -2.38 -10.57
N HIS A 88 7.67 -1.69 -10.05
CA HIS A 88 8.89 -2.29 -9.55
C HIS A 88 8.94 -2.16 -8.03
N PHE A 89 9.35 -3.23 -7.37
CA PHE A 89 9.56 -3.21 -5.93
C PHE A 89 10.90 -3.86 -5.57
N PHE A 90 11.56 -3.31 -4.57
CA PHE A 90 12.77 -3.91 -4.01
C PHE A 90 12.39 -4.98 -2.98
N ALA A 91 12.99 -6.17 -3.07
CA ALA A 91 12.73 -7.25 -2.11
C ALA A 91 13.36 -6.96 -0.73
N THR A 92 14.36 -6.08 -0.68
CA THR A 92 15.07 -5.71 0.54
C THR A 92 14.46 -4.45 1.16
N SER A 93 14.17 -4.52 2.45
CA SER A 93 13.56 -3.42 3.23
C SER A 93 14.55 -2.31 3.59
N HIS A 94 15.79 -2.44 3.13
CA HIS A 94 16.85 -1.47 3.30
C HIS A 94 17.29 -1.08 1.90
N GLY A 95 17.04 0.16 1.49
CA GLY A 95 17.62 0.77 0.29
C GLY A 95 19.14 0.99 0.44
N LYS A 96 19.86 0.01 0.98
CA LYS A 96 21.31 -0.03 1.17
C LYS A 96 21.80 -1.43 0.76
N GLY A 97 22.34 -1.51 -0.44
CA GLY A 97 23.03 -2.67 -1.01
C GLY A 97 22.50 -2.94 -2.41
N GLU A 98 23.26 -2.80 -3.49
CA GLU A 98 24.66 -2.42 -3.72
C GLU A 98 24.65 -1.63 -5.03
N TYR A 99 25.10 -0.38 -5.01
CA TYR A 99 25.79 0.16 -6.19
C TYR A 99 27.25 -0.25 -5.99
N TYR A 100 27.80 -0.91 -7.02
CA TYR A 100 29.06 -1.66 -7.13
C TYR A 100 29.01 -3.13 -6.72
#